data_AF-A0A8T7AG30-F1
#
_entry.id   AF-A0A8T7AG30-F1
#
_cell.length_a   1.000
_cell.length_b   1.000
_cell.length_c   1.000
_cell.angle_alpha   90.00
_cell.angle_beta   90.00
_cell.angle_gamma   90.00
#
_symmetry.space_group_name_H-M   'P 1'
#
loop_
_entity.id
_entity.type
_entity.pdbx_description
1 polymer ?
#
loop_
_entity_poly.entity_id
_entity_poly.type
_entity_poly.pdbx_seq_one_letter_code
_entity_poly.pdbx_strand_id
1 'polypeptide(L)'
;MANKEEVLINDTPEETRVAVVSNGIVQELHLERKRSRGIVGNIFKGKVERVLPGMQAAFIDIGLQKKGFLHASDIVLRESGARINERQTGESRWSGQAPGIADLLSPGQSVWVQASKAPNGDKGARLTTDLS
;
A
#
# COMPACT_ATOMS: atom_id res chain seq x y z
N MET A 1 0.44 -40.30 -16.06
CA MET A 1 0.30 -39.21 -17.05
C MET A 1 0.71 -37.93 -16.36
N ALA A 2 1.53 -37.08 -16.97
CA ALA A 2 1.95 -35.82 -16.34
C ALA A 2 0.73 -34.90 -16.21
N ASN A 3 0.52 -34.34 -15.02
CA ASN A 3 -0.52 -33.35 -14.78
C ASN A 3 -0.19 -32.09 -15.59
N LYS A 4 -1.05 -31.71 -16.55
CA LYS A 4 -0.80 -30.57 -17.43
C LYS A 4 -1.45 -29.33 -16.83
N GLU A 5 -0.63 -28.40 -16.37
CA GLU A 5 -1.06 -27.09 -15.84
C GLU A 5 -0.81 -26.00 -16.90
N GLU A 6 -1.82 -25.18 -17.17
CA GLU A 6 -1.80 -24.11 -18.15
C GLU A 6 -2.37 -22.82 -17.56
N VAL A 7 -1.82 -21.67 -17.97
CA VAL A 7 -2.40 -20.35 -17.70
C VAL A 7 -2.83 -19.75 -19.03
N LEU A 8 -4.15 -19.56 -19.20
CA LEU A 8 -4.72 -18.98 -20.41
C LEU A 8 -5.07 -17.52 -20.17
N ILE A 9 -4.52 -16.63 -20.99
CA ILE A 9 -4.74 -15.18 -20.88
C ILE A 9 -5.54 -14.73 -22.09
N ASN A 10 -6.66 -14.05 -21.83
CA ASN A 10 -7.44 -13.35 -22.84
C ASN A 10 -7.53 -11.87 -22.48
N ASP A 11 -6.99 -11.01 -23.36
CA ASP A 11 -6.95 -9.57 -23.17
C ASP A 11 -7.87 -8.87 -24.18
N THR A 12 -8.84 -8.09 -23.69
CA THR A 12 -9.71 -7.25 -24.51
C THR A 12 -9.69 -5.80 -24.00
N PRO A 13 -10.19 -4.83 -24.78
CA PRO A 13 -10.24 -3.44 -24.33
C PRO A 13 -11.02 -3.23 -23.02
N GLU A 14 -12.00 -4.06 -22.70
CA GLU A 14 -12.90 -3.92 -21.55
C GLU A 14 -12.40 -4.68 -20.32
N GLU A 15 -11.84 -5.87 -20.53
CA GLU A 15 -11.45 -6.81 -19.47
C GLU A 15 -10.25 -7.69 -19.85
N THR A 16 -9.49 -8.07 -18.83
CA THR A 16 -8.45 -9.09 -18.90
C THR A 16 -8.94 -10.30 -18.11
N ARG A 17 -8.91 -11.49 -18.74
CA ARG A 17 -9.31 -12.77 -18.16
C ARG A 17 -8.11 -13.69 -18.08
N VAL A 18 -7.89 -14.29 -16.92
CA VAL A 18 -6.82 -15.26 -16.70
C VAL A 18 -7.43 -16.54 -16.11
N ALA A 19 -7.29 -17.65 -16.83
CA ALA A 19 -7.77 -18.96 -16.37
C ALA A 19 -6.59 -19.86 -16.00
N VAL A 20 -6.63 -20.47 -14.83
CA VAL A 20 -5.73 -21.56 -14.43
C VAL A 20 -6.41 -22.87 -14.80
N VAL A 21 -5.76 -23.69 -15.62
CA VAL A 21 -6.35 -24.89 -16.22
C VAL A 21 -5.48 -26.09 -15.91
N SER A 22 -6.09 -27.14 -15.37
CA SER A 22 -5.45 -28.42 -15.09
C SER A 22 -6.11 -29.52 -15.92
N ASN A 23 -5.33 -30.20 -16.76
CA ASN A 23 -5.78 -31.24 -17.68
C ASN A 23 -6.98 -30.84 -18.56
N GLY A 24 -6.99 -29.59 -19.04
CA GLY A 24 -8.06 -29.04 -19.86
C GLY A 24 -9.32 -28.63 -19.08
N ILE A 25 -9.32 -28.75 -17.74
CA ILE A 25 -10.41 -28.32 -16.86
C ILE A 25 -10.01 -27.02 -16.16
N VAL A 26 -10.82 -25.98 -16.28
CA VAL A 26 -10.61 -24.71 -15.59
C VAL A 26 -10.77 -24.92 -14.09
N GLN A 27 -9.75 -24.53 -13.33
CA GLN A 27 -9.74 -24.57 -11.87
C GLN A 27 -10.12 -23.21 -11.27
N GLU A 28 -9.53 -22.14 -11.82
CA GLU A 28 -9.77 -20.76 -11.38
C GLU A 28 -9.93 -19.83 -12.59
N LEU A 29 -10.76 -18.81 -12.42
CA LEU A 29 -10.94 -17.73 -13.39
C LEU A 29 -10.83 -16.37 -12.67
N HIS A 30 -9.80 -15.62 -13.05
CA HIS A 30 -9.57 -14.25 -12.61
C HIS A 30 -10.03 -13.28 -13.70
N LEU A 31 -10.79 -12.26 -13.33
CA LEU A 31 -11.38 -11.31 -14.27
C LEU A 31 -11.16 -9.89 -13.76
N GLU A 32 -10.36 -9.12 -14.50
CA GLU A 32 -10.03 -7.74 -14.17
C GLU A 32 -10.61 -6.79 -15.23
N ARG A 33 -11.49 -5.87 -14.82
CA ARG A 33 -12.04 -4.85 -15.72
C ARG A 33 -11.29 -3.53 -15.55
N LYS A 34 -11.06 -2.80 -16.64
CA LYS A 34 -10.30 -1.53 -16.59
C LYS A 34 -10.89 -0.49 -15.63
N ARG A 35 -12.23 -0.46 -15.48
CA ARG A 35 -12.94 0.46 -14.57
C ARG A 35 -12.85 0.07 -13.09
N SER A 36 -12.51 -1.18 -12.78
CA SER A 36 -12.44 -1.72 -11.42
C SER A 36 -11.01 -1.94 -10.94
N ARG A 37 -9.99 -1.43 -11.67
CA ARG A 37 -8.61 -1.43 -11.18
C ARG A 37 -8.49 -0.54 -9.95
N GLY A 38 -8.63 -1.16 -8.79
CA GLY A 38 -8.32 -0.54 -7.52
C GLY A 38 -6.82 -0.30 -7.41
N ILE A 39 -6.43 0.68 -6.60
CA ILE A 39 -5.01 0.93 -6.29
C ILE A 39 -4.54 0.22 -5.02
N VAL A 40 -5.45 -0.45 -4.30
CA VAL A 40 -5.13 -1.14 -3.04
C VAL A 40 -4.09 -2.22 -3.33
N GLY A 41 -3.04 -2.26 -2.52
CA GLY A 41 -1.91 -3.16 -2.69
C GLY A 41 -0.78 -2.59 -3.57
N ASN A 42 -1.06 -1.58 -4.41
CA ASN A 42 0.00 -0.96 -5.22
C ASN A 42 1.04 -0.28 -4.32
N ILE A 43 2.31 -0.44 -4.69
CA ILE A 43 3.45 0.18 -4.03
C ILE A 43 3.93 1.36 -4.88
N PHE A 44 4.11 2.51 -4.23
CA PHE A 44 4.53 3.75 -4.85
C PHE A 44 5.81 4.27 -4.17
N LYS A 45 6.68 4.89 -4.96
CA LYS A 45 7.71 5.80 -4.44
C LYS A 45 7.12 7.20 -4.44
N GLY A 46 6.54 7.61 -3.32
CA GLY A 46 5.89 8.90 -3.19
C GLY A 46 6.85 10.00 -2.70
N LYS A 47 6.43 11.26 -2.87
CA LYS A 47 7.12 12.44 -2.32
C LYS A 47 6.25 13.08 -1.25
N VAL A 48 6.80 13.32 -0.05
CA VAL A 48 6.11 14.03 1.02
C VAL A 48 5.85 15.46 0.55
N GLU A 49 4.59 15.83 0.42
CA GLU A 49 4.21 17.19 -0.02
C GLU A 49 4.03 18.10 1.18
N ARG A 50 3.35 17.60 2.23
CA ARG A 50 3.07 18.37 3.44
C ARG A 50 3.00 17.46 4.65
N VAL A 51 3.58 17.92 5.75
CA VAL A 51 3.49 17.29 7.07
C VAL A 51 2.51 18.07 7.94
N LEU A 52 1.66 17.37 8.68
CA LEU A 52 0.61 17.93 9.52
C LEU A 52 0.77 17.42 10.97
N PRO A 53 1.58 18.10 11.81
CA PRO A 53 1.86 17.64 13.18
C PRO A 53 0.61 17.49 14.04
N GLY A 54 -0.35 18.44 13.95
CA GLY A 54 -1.59 18.39 14.71
C GLY A 54 -2.49 17.18 14.37
N MET A 55 -2.28 16.56 13.21
CA MET A 55 -3.04 15.39 12.74
C MET A 55 -2.19 14.11 12.73
N GLN A 56 -0.94 14.19 13.21
CA GLN A 56 0.04 13.11 13.17
C GLN A 56 0.13 12.41 11.81
N ALA A 57 0.07 13.19 10.73
CA ALA A 57 -0.01 12.66 9.37
C ALA A 57 0.70 13.52 8.32
N ALA A 58 0.95 12.94 7.16
CA ALA A 58 1.53 13.60 6.01
C ALA A 58 0.73 13.29 4.74
N PHE A 59 0.69 14.27 3.83
CA PHE A 59 0.21 14.07 2.47
C PHE A 59 1.37 13.70 1.55
N ILE A 60 1.19 12.60 0.82
CA ILE A 60 2.20 12.02 -0.06
C ILE A 60 1.70 12.12 -1.50
N ASP A 61 2.49 12.74 -2.35
CA ASP A 61 2.28 12.68 -3.79
C ASP A 61 2.71 11.31 -4.32
N ILE A 62 1.76 10.57 -4.88
CA ILE A 62 1.94 9.24 -5.46
C ILE A 62 1.61 9.22 -6.97
N GLY A 63 1.49 10.40 -7.60
CA GLY A 63 1.18 10.52 -9.03
C GLY A 63 -0.30 10.30 -9.39
N LEU A 64 -1.20 10.31 -8.40
CA LEU A 64 -2.64 10.23 -8.58
C LEU A 64 -3.30 11.60 -8.41
N GLN A 65 -4.55 11.73 -8.88
CA GLN A 65 -5.31 12.98 -8.82
C GLN A 65 -5.48 13.51 -7.37
N LYS A 66 -5.56 12.62 -6.39
CA LYS A 66 -5.67 12.97 -4.96
C LYS A 66 -4.42 12.46 -4.24
N LYS A 67 -3.83 13.29 -3.39
CA LYS A 67 -2.65 12.95 -2.58
C LYS A 67 -2.99 11.87 -1.57
N GLY A 68 -2.08 10.91 -1.39
CA GLY A 68 -2.24 9.86 -0.40
C GLY A 68 -2.06 10.40 1.02
N PHE A 69 -2.67 9.73 1.97
CA PHE A 69 -2.66 10.06 3.39
C PHE A 69 -1.86 9.01 4.15
N LEU A 70 -0.78 9.43 4.81
CA LEU A 70 0.07 8.57 5.64
C LEU A 70 0.04 9.06 7.09
N HIS A 71 -0.49 8.25 8.01
CA HIS A 71 -0.47 8.55 9.44
C HIS A 71 0.81 8.02 10.07
N ALA A 72 1.29 8.64 11.15
CA ALA A 72 2.50 8.22 11.86
C ALA A 72 2.44 6.73 12.25
N SER A 73 1.28 6.24 12.72
CA SER A 73 1.08 4.83 13.11
C SER A 73 1.35 3.83 12.00
N ASP A 74 1.22 4.27 10.75
CA ASP A 74 1.37 3.45 9.56
C ASP A 74 2.82 3.53 9.01
N ILE A 75 3.76 4.10 9.79
CA ILE A 75 5.19 4.15 9.49
C ILE A 75 5.93 3.11 10.35
N VAL A 76 6.72 2.26 9.68
CA VAL A 76 7.58 1.26 10.29
C VAL A 76 8.99 1.85 10.47
N LEU A 77 9.50 1.81 11.70
CA LEU A 77 10.87 2.23 11.99
C LEU A 77 11.84 1.10 11.66
N ARG A 78 12.64 1.31 10.59
CA ARG A 78 13.58 0.33 10.02
C ARG A 78 14.58 -0.27 11.01
N GLU A 79 14.96 0.46 12.06
CA GLU A 79 15.90 -0.05 13.07
C GLU A 79 15.30 -1.11 14.00
N SER A 80 13.99 -1.38 13.87
CA SER A 80 13.28 -2.24 14.81
C SER A 80 12.18 -3.10 14.23
N GLY A 81 11.76 -2.92 12.98
CA GLY A 81 10.67 -3.67 12.35
C GLY A 81 9.28 -3.50 13.00
N ALA A 82 9.21 -2.87 14.18
CA ALA A 82 7.99 -2.62 14.92
C ALA A 82 7.29 -1.35 14.42
N ARG A 83 5.95 -1.40 14.37
CA ARG A 83 5.12 -0.21 14.17
C ARG A 83 5.22 0.69 15.40
N ILE A 84 5.06 2.00 15.20
CA ILE A 84 5.17 2.95 16.32
C ILE A 84 4.11 2.76 17.42
N ASN A 85 3.03 2.01 17.16
CA ASN A 85 2.00 1.65 18.16
C ASN A 85 2.09 0.21 18.70
N GLU A 86 2.91 -0.68 18.12
CA GLU A 86 3.03 -2.09 18.54
C GLU A 86 3.99 -2.27 19.74
N ARG A 87 4.66 -1.21 20.19
CA ARG A 87 5.64 -1.22 21.30
C ARG A 87 5.06 -0.87 22.68
N GLN A 88 3.83 -1.26 22.99
CA GLN A 88 3.37 -1.27 24.39
C GLN A 88 3.69 -2.58 25.14
N THR A 89 4.26 -3.58 24.47
CA THR A 89 4.63 -4.86 25.09
C THR A 89 6.06 -5.23 24.75
N GLY A 90 6.98 -4.92 25.67
CA GLY A 90 8.32 -5.52 25.77
C GLY A 90 9.38 -5.00 24.79
N GLU A 91 10.41 -4.36 25.35
CA GLU A 91 11.74 -4.18 24.72
C GLU A 91 11.81 -3.24 23.50
N SER A 92 11.59 -1.94 23.73
CA SER A 92 12.06 -0.91 22.80
C SER A 92 13.11 -0.02 23.46
N ARG A 93 14.21 0.26 22.75
CA ARG A 93 15.27 1.22 23.15
C ARG A 93 14.79 2.68 23.22
N TRP A 94 13.50 2.94 23.00
CA TRP A 94 12.90 4.26 23.12
C TRP A 94 12.25 4.36 24.50
N SER A 95 12.98 4.92 25.46
CA SER A 95 12.47 5.26 26.80
C SER A 95 11.56 6.50 26.80
N GLY A 96 10.97 6.84 25.65
CA GLY A 96 10.23 8.08 25.42
C GLY A 96 8.98 7.87 24.57
N GLN A 97 8.14 8.90 24.55
CA GLN A 97 6.93 9.04 23.74
C GLN A 97 7.23 8.66 22.28
N ALA A 98 6.31 7.92 21.63
CA ALA A 98 6.48 7.53 20.23
C ALA A 98 6.76 8.77 19.35
N PRO A 99 7.71 8.71 18.41
CA PRO A 99 8.08 9.86 17.58
C PRO A 99 6.87 10.35 16.78
N GLY A 100 6.70 11.66 16.70
CA GLY A 100 5.61 12.26 15.97
C GLY A 100 5.89 12.27 14.47
N ILE A 101 4.87 12.54 13.66
CA ILE A 101 5.03 12.60 12.20
C ILE A 101 6.12 13.59 11.74
N ALA A 102 6.31 14.69 12.48
CA ALA A 102 7.31 15.71 12.18
C ALA A 102 8.74 15.25 12.41
N ASP A 103 8.95 14.27 13.30
CA ASP A 103 10.24 13.64 13.54
C ASP A 103 10.53 12.55 12.50
N LEU A 104 9.48 12.00 11.90
CA LEU A 104 9.55 10.86 10.97
C LEU A 104 9.71 11.28 9.51
N LEU A 105 9.08 12.38 9.10
CA LEU A 105 9.03 12.82 7.70
C LEU A 105 9.27 14.32 7.56
N SER A 106 9.96 14.68 6.48
CA SER A 106 10.17 16.07 6.06
C SER A 106 9.53 16.35 4.69
N PRO A 107 8.99 17.56 4.44
CA PRO A 107 8.55 17.95 3.11
C PRO A 107 9.64 17.75 2.05
N GLY A 108 9.27 17.21 0.90
CA GLY A 108 10.18 16.89 -0.20
C GLY A 108 10.85 15.51 -0.12
N GLN A 109 10.83 14.85 1.04
CA GLN A 109 11.41 13.52 1.24
C GLN A 109 10.70 12.47 0.36
N SER A 110 11.46 11.56 -0.26
CA SER A 110 10.89 10.38 -0.91
C SER A 110 10.61 9.27 0.09
N VAL A 111 9.45 8.62 -0.02
CA VAL A 111 9.02 7.52 0.86
C VAL A 111 8.36 6.42 0.05
N TRP A 112 8.70 5.17 0.37
CA TRP A 112 8.02 4.00 -0.19
C TRP A 112 6.76 3.71 0.61
N VAL A 113 5.64 3.59 -0.10
CA VAL A 113 4.33 3.43 0.51
C VAL A 113 3.49 2.44 -0.27
N GLN A 114 2.67 1.66 0.43
CA GLN A 114 1.62 0.83 -0.16
C GLN A 114 0.26 1.45 0.12
N ALA A 115 -0.64 1.41 -0.87
CA ALA A 115 -2.02 1.82 -0.66
C ALA A 115 -2.79 0.73 0.11
N SER A 116 -3.10 1.00 1.38
CA SER A 116 -3.87 0.10 2.24
C SER A 116 -5.38 0.27 2.09
N LYS A 117 -5.84 1.45 1.64
CA LYS A 117 -7.24 1.73 1.31
C LYS A 117 -7.36 2.60 0.06
N ALA A 118 -8.38 2.33 -0.76
CA ALA A 118 -8.69 3.12 -1.94
C ALA A 118 -9.11 4.56 -1.56
N PRO A 119 -8.99 5.52 -2.49
CA PRO A 119 -9.55 6.86 -2.32
C PRO A 119 -11.07 6.79 -2.11
N ASN A 120 -11.62 7.71 -1.32
CA ASN A 120 -13.06 7.81 -1.07
C ASN A 120 -13.51 9.27 -1.17
N GLY A 121 -14.33 9.57 -2.18
CA GLY A 121 -14.80 10.92 -2.47
C GLY A 121 -13.62 11.87 -2.66
N ASP A 122 -13.53 12.88 -1.81
CA ASP A 122 -12.43 13.86 -1.85
C ASP A 122 -11.17 13.44 -1.11
N LYS A 123 -11.20 12.33 -0.36
CA LYS A 123 -10.03 11.81 0.36
C LYS A 123 -9.21 10.91 -0.55
N GLY A 124 -7.91 11.16 -0.62
CA GLY A 124 -6.97 10.27 -1.30
C GLY A 124 -6.80 8.93 -0.57
N ALA A 125 -5.96 8.07 -1.15
CA ALA A 125 -5.69 6.73 -0.64
C ALA A 125 -5.11 6.76 0.78
N ARG A 126 -5.42 5.78 1.63
CA ARG A 126 -4.64 5.56 2.85
C ARG A 126 -3.38 4.79 2.50
N LEU A 127 -2.25 5.24 3.05
CA LEU A 127 -0.92 4.70 2.79
C LEU A 127 -0.32 4.08 4.05
N THR A 128 0.60 3.13 3.86
CA THR A 128 1.44 2.54 4.90
C THR A 128 2.85 2.35 4.38
N THR A 129 3.87 2.40 5.23
CA THR A 129 5.25 1.99 4.88
C THR A 129 5.54 0.54 5.27
N ASP A 130 4.58 -0.14 5.89
CA ASP A 130 4.61 -1.58 6.14
C ASP A 130 4.19 -2.30 4.85
N LEU A 131 5.17 -2.72 4.06
CA LEU A 131 4.95 -3.26 2.72
C LEU A 131 4.74 -4.78 2.80
N SER A 132 3.69 -5.30 2.15
CA SER A 132 3.38 -6.73 2.02
C SER A 132 3.27 -7.16 0.56
#